data_AF-A0A8T2JIN3-F1
#
_entry.id   AF-A0A8T2JIN3-F1
#
_cell.length_a   1.000
_cell.length_b   1.000
_cell.length_c   1.000
_cell.angle_alpha   90.00
_cell.angle_beta   90.00
_cell.angle_gamma   90.00
#
_symmetry.space_group_name_H-M   'P 1'
#
loop_
_entity.id
_entity.type
_entity.pdbx_description
1 polymer ?
#
loop_
_entity_poly.entity_id
_entity_poly.type
_entity_poly.pdbx_seq_one_letter_code
_entity_poly.pdbx_strand_id
1 'polypeptide(L)'
;MNPIETHDKIPELWQGHNISDYIDPEIMKKLEELEKEEELKEAAGEYDSDIESDDEEMDNIRNLAAQIREKKKLKILESKEKDTQGPRLPRTAKKLQRKSLEKEMSSLGLDMADKDKTHYAVQARSRSLQRKRKRDESEPPVSATRARSSSKAPRDQSGMRDVKMVKKAKKIMKNSQKKMNRFGKKGEADRHVFDLKPKHLLAGKRKSGKTDRR
;
A
#
# COMPACT_ATOMS: atom_id res chain seq x y z
N MET A 1 33.14 -55.72 -41.37
CA MET A 1 32.86 -55.03 -40.10
C MET A 1 34.14 -54.98 -39.30
N ASN A 2 34.45 -53.80 -38.75
CA ASN A 2 35.66 -53.59 -37.97
C ASN A 2 35.47 -54.16 -36.56
N PRO A 3 36.39 -55.00 -36.04
CA PRO A 3 36.24 -55.60 -34.72
C PRO A 3 36.39 -54.60 -33.56
N ILE A 4 36.96 -53.43 -33.84
CA ILE A 4 37.26 -52.38 -32.86
C ILE A 4 35.97 -51.68 -32.37
N GLU A 5 34.96 -51.55 -33.23
CA GLU A 5 33.72 -50.79 -32.98
C GLU A 5 32.63 -51.63 -32.26
N THR A 6 32.97 -52.86 -31.85
CA THR A 6 32.01 -53.83 -31.28
C THR A 6 31.47 -53.47 -29.89
N HIS A 7 32.20 -52.62 -29.16
CA HIS A 7 31.85 -52.18 -27.80
C HIS A 7 31.48 -50.69 -27.72
N ASP A 8 31.26 -50.05 -28.87
CA ASP A 8 30.86 -48.64 -28.93
C ASP A 8 29.42 -48.47 -28.43
N LYS A 9 29.18 -47.36 -27.72
CA LYS A 9 27.85 -47.03 -27.18
C LYS A 9 27.06 -46.27 -28.24
N ILE A 10 25.93 -46.84 -28.67
CA ILE A 10 25.02 -46.19 -29.62
C ILE A 10 24.17 -45.14 -28.89
N PRO A 11 24.17 -43.87 -29.34
CA PRO A 11 23.27 -42.86 -28.78
C PRO A 11 21.83 -43.10 -29.26
N GLU A 12 20.86 -42.99 -28.35
CA GLU A 12 19.44 -43.28 -28.65
C GLU A 12 18.59 -42.02 -28.86
N LEU A 13 18.85 -40.95 -28.12
CA LEU A 13 18.02 -39.74 -28.07
C LEU A 13 18.87 -38.48 -28.23
N TRP A 14 18.37 -37.52 -29.03
CA TRP A 14 18.97 -36.20 -29.19
C TRP A 14 17.88 -35.11 -29.25
N GLN A 15 17.94 -34.12 -28.35
CA GLN A 15 17.01 -32.97 -28.31
C GLN A 15 15.53 -33.37 -28.47
N GLY A 16 15.11 -34.45 -27.81
CA GLY A 16 13.72 -34.94 -27.84
C GLY A 16 13.35 -35.80 -29.06
N HIS A 17 14.29 -36.12 -29.95
CA HIS A 17 14.09 -36.96 -31.12
C HIS A 17 14.90 -38.26 -31.00
N ASN A 18 14.34 -39.37 -31.49
CA ASN A 18 15.03 -40.67 -31.52
C ASN A 18 16.01 -40.70 -32.67
N ILE A 19 17.25 -41.13 -32.41
CA ILE A 19 18.30 -41.21 -33.44
C ILE A 19 18.02 -42.36 -34.41
N SER A 20 17.35 -43.43 -33.96
CA SER A 20 16.96 -44.58 -34.79
C SER A 20 16.15 -44.19 -36.03
N ASP A 21 15.34 -43.13 -35.92
CA ASP A 21 14.40 -42.73 -36.97
C ASP A 21 15.12 -42.03 -38.14
N TYR A 22 16.38 -41.64 -37.95
CA TYR A 22 17.22 -40.91 -38.92
C TYR A 22 18.41 -41.75 -39.45
N ILE A 23 18.46 -43.07 -39.16
CA ILE A 23 19.51 -43.95 -39.69
C ILE A 23 19.12 -44.44 -41.10
N ASP A 24 19.71 -43.82 -42.13
CA ASP A 24 19.49 -44.17 -43.54
C ASP A 24 20.83 -44.17 -44.30
N PRO A 25 21.18 -45.20 -45.10
CA PRO A 25 22.39 -45.22 -45.92
C PRO A 25 22.50 -44.04 -46.90
N GLU A 26 21.38 -43.44 -47.31
CA GLU A 26 21.33 -42.30 -48.23
C GLU A 26 21.11 -40.94 -47.53
N ILE A 27 21.22 -40.87 -46.19
CA ILE A 27 20.94 -39.66 -45.40
C ILE A 27 21.74 -38.43 -45.88
N MET A 28 23.00 -38.63 -46.28
CA MET A 28 23.87 -37.55 -46.77
C MET A 28 23.37 -36.98 -48.11
N LYS A 29 22.85 -37.82 -48.99
CA LYS A 29 22.31 -37.37 -50.28
C LYS A 29 21.02 -36.57 -50.11
N LYS A 30 20.14 -37.02 -49.21
CA LYS A 30 18.90 -36.28 -48.85
C LYS A 30 19.21 -34.95 -48.18
N LEU A 31 20.27 -34.90 -47.36
CA LEU A 31 20.75 -33.66 -46.75
C LEU A 31 21.25 -32.68 -47.82
N GLU A 32 22.05 -33.12 -48.79
CA GLU A 32 22.52 -32.26 -49.89
C GLU A 32 21.37 -31.72 -50.76
N GLU A 33 20.30 -32.49 -50.97
CA GLU A 33 19.10 -32.03 -51.68
C GLU A 33 18.35 -30.95 -50.88
N LEU A 34 18.22 -31.13 -49.55
CA LEU A 34 17.62 -30.16 -48.63
C LEU A 34 18.44 -28.87 -48.53
N GLU A 35 19.76 -28.97 -48.44
CA GLU A 35 20.65 -27.79 -48.38
C GLU A 35 20.54 -26.95 -49.65
N LYS A 36 20.48 -27.58 -50.84
CA LYS A 36 20.23 -26.87 -52.10
C LYS A 36 18.84 -26.23 -52.16
N GLU A 37 17.82 -26.88 -51.59
CA GLU A 37 16.47 -26.30 -51.52
C GLU A 37 16.45 -25.07 -50.60
N GLU A 38 17.11 -25.14 -49.44
CA GLU A 38 17.26 -24.01 -48.51
C GLU A 38 18.07 -22.87 -49.13
N GLU A 39 19.16 -23.16 -49.84
CA GLU A 39 19.91 -22.13 -50.59
C GLU A 39 19.04 -21.42 -51.63
N LEU A 40 18.14 -22.14 -52.30
CA LEU A 40 17.17 -21.55 -53.23
C LEU A 40 16.12 -20.69 -52.51
N LYS A 41 15.67 -21.09 -51.31
CA LYS A 41 14.73 -20.31 -50.48
C LYS A 41 15.37 -19.05 -49.91
N GLU A 42 16.60 -19.16 -49.43
CA GLU A 42 17.41 -18.02 -48.97
C GLU A 42 17.69 -17.06 -50.13
N ALA A 43 18.08 -17.57 -51.30
CA ALA A 43 18.28 -16.75 -52.49
C ALA A 43 16.99 -16.10 -53.01
N ALA A 44 15.82 -16.71 -52.74
CA ALA A 44 14.51 -16.14 -53.02
C ALA A 44 14.06 -15.10 -51.97
N GLY A 45 14.82 -14.92 -50.87
CA GLY A 45 14.53 -13.93 -49.83
C GLY A 45 13.44 -14.36 -48.84
N GLU A 46 13.11 -15.66 -48.72
CA GLU A 46 12.05 -16.15 -47.81
C GLU A 46 12.32 -15.79 -46.33
N TYR A 47 13.61 -15.69 -45.97
CA TYR A 47 14.08 -15.36 -44.63
C TYR A 47 14.51 -13.89 -44.46
N ASP A 48 14.33 -13.06 -45.49
CA ASP A 48 14.59 -11.63 -45.38
C ASP A 48 13.48 -10.97 -44.57
N SER A 49 13.75 -10.75 -43.27
CA SER A 49 12.90 -9.90 -42.43
C SER A 49 13.14 -8.44 -42.78
N ASP A 50 12.51 -7.97 -43.85
CA ASP A 50 12.49 -6.55 -44.20
C ASP A 50 11.76 -5.76 -43.10
N ILE A 51 12.53 -5.27 -42.14
CA ILE A 51 12.08 -4.23 -41.22
C ILE A 51 12.18 -2.94 -42.00
N GLU A 52 11.08 -2.59 -42.67
CA GLU A 52 10.91 -1.29 -43.30
C GLU A 52 11.22 -0.20 -42.27
N SER A 53 12.31 0.54 -42.51
CA SER A 53 12.74 1.61 -41.62
C SER A 53 11.68 2.69 -41.63
N ASP A 54 11.03 2.91 -40.49
CA ASP A 54 10.01 3.95 -40.36
C ASP A 54 10.62 5.33 -40.63
N ASP A 55 9.92 6.14 -41.42
CA ASP A 55 10.27 7.54 -41.64
C ASP A 55 10.19 8.34 -40.31
N GLU A 56 10.95 9.44 -40.20
CA GLU A 56 10.97 10.30 -39.01
C GLU A 56 9.56 10.77 -38.59
N GLU A 57 8.65 10.94 -39.55
CA GLU A 57 7.26 11.30 -39.29
C GLU A 57 6.49 10.17 -38.58
N MET A 58 6.71 8.91 -38.98
CA MET A 58 6.05 7.75 -38.38
C MET A 58 6.51 7.53 -36.93
N ASP A 59 7.80 7.73 -36.65
CA ASP A 59 8.33 7.71 -35.29
C ASP A 59 7.76 8.82 -34.42
N ASN A 60 7.63 10.03 -34.96
CA ASN A 60 6.99 11.15 -34.26
C ASN A 60 5.52 10.85 -33.94
N ILE A 61 4.77 10.27 -34.87
CA ILE A 61 3.37 9.85 -34.66
C ILE A 61 3.29 8.78 -33.56
N ARG A 62 4.17 7.78 -33.58
CA ARG A 62 4.21 6.72 -32.56
C ARG A 62 4.51 7.28 -31.17
N ASN A 63 5.51 8.15 -31.07
CA ASN A 63 5.89 8.81 -29.82
C ASN A 63 4.76 9.68 -29.28
N LEU A 64 4.14 10.49 -30.13
CA LEU A 64 2.99 11.32 -29.75
C LEU A 64 1.80 10.46 -29.31
N ALA A 65 1.51 9.36 -30.02
CA ALA A 65 0.44 8.45 -29.67
C ALA A 65 0.69 7.77 -28.30
N ALA A 66 1.94 7.40 -28.00
CA ALA A 66 2.31 6.86 -26.69
C ALA A 66 2.04 7.88 -25.57
N GLN A 67 2.48 9.13 -25.74
CA GLN A 67 2.23 10.21 -24.79
C GLN A 67 0.72 10.46 -24.57
N ILE A 68 -0.08 10.45 -25.64
CA ILE A 68 -1.54 10.62 -25.55
C ILE A 68 -2.17 9.47 -24.75
N ARG A 69 -1.77 8.21 -25.02
CA ARG A 69 -2.30 7.03 -24.32
C ARG A 69 -1.96 7.08 -22.83
N GLU A 70 -0.73 7.43 -22.48
CA GLU A 70 -0.30 7.58 -21.09
C GLU A 70 -1.07 8.69 -20.38
N LYS A 71 -1.17 9.88 -21.00
CA LYS A 71 -1.91 10.99 -20.41
C LYS A 71 -3.38 10.67 -20.22
N LYS A 72 -4.00 9.93 -21.15
CA LYS A 72 -5.37 9.43 -21.05
C LYS A 72 -5.54 8.45 -19.89
N LYS A 73 -4.61 7.50 -19.73
CA LYS A 73 -4.59 6.57 -18.58
C LYS A 73 -4.50 7.31 -17.25
N LEU A 74 -3.60 8.29 -17.14
CA LEU A 74 -3.46 9.10 -15.92
C LEU A 74 -4.76 9.87 -15.59
N LYS A 75 -5.42 10.48 -16.59
CA LYS A 75 -6.72 11.14 -16.37
C LYS A 75 -7.80 10.19 -15.86
N ILE A 76 -7.83 8.95 -16.37
CA ILE A 76 -8.77 7.92 -15.91
C ILE A 76 -8.46 7.52 -14.46
N LEU A 77 -7.18 7.34 -14.12
CA LEU A 77 -6.76 7.02 -12.74
C LEU A 77 -7.12 8.14 -11.76
N GLU A 78 -6.84 9.39 -12.10
CA GLU A 78 -7.26 10.54 -11.28
C GLU A 78 -8.79 10.62 -11.12
N SER A 79 -9.54 10.29 -12.17
CA SER A 79 -11.01 10.28 -12.10
C SER A 79 -11.51 9.19 -11.15
N LYS A 80 -10.89 8.01 -11.17
CA LYS A 80 -11.21 6.92 -10.24
C LYS A 80 -10.86 7.28 -8.79
N GLU A 81 -9.72 7.94 -8.57
CA GLU A 81 -9.32 8.43 -7.24
C GLU A 81 -10.33 9.45 -6.68
N LYS A 82 -10.83 10.35 -7.53
CA LYS A 82 -11.83 11.37 -7.15
C LYS A 82 -13.21 10.78 -6.88
N ASP A 83 -13.45 9.52 -7.24
CA ASP A 83 -14.74 8.85 -7.06
C ASP A 83 -14.84 8.13 -5.70
N THR A 84 -15.17 8.91 -4.68
CA THR A 84 -15.32 8.43 -3.30
C THR A 84 -16.78 8.23 -2.92
N GLN A 85 -17.09 7.21 -2.11
CA GLN A 85 -18.43 7.01 -1.54
C GLN A 85 -18.76 8.11 -0.50
N GLY A 86 -19.57 9.09 -0.90
CA GLY A 86 -20.03 10.19 -0.04
C GLY A 86 -20.25 11.50 -0.79
N PRO A 87 -20.81 12.53 -0.13
CA PRO A 87 -21.00 13.84 -0.74
C PRO A 87 -19.66 14.50 -1.05
N ARG A 88 -19.47 14.95 -2.30
CA ARG A 88 -18.26 15.65 -2.74
C ARG A 88 -18.28 17.10 -2.27
N LEU A 89 -17.19 17.56 -1.67
CA LEU A 89 -17.04 18.96 -1.26
C LEU A 89 -17.00 19.90 -2.48
N PRO A 90 -17.72 21.04 -2.45
CA PRO A 90 -17.69 21.98 -3.56
C PRO A 90 -16.31 22.67 -3.64
N ARG A 91 -15.86 22.97 -4.86
CA ARG A 91 -14.57 23.62 -5.10
C ARG A 91 -14.46 25.01 -4.43
N THR A 92 -15.59 25.66 -4.18
CA THR A 92 -15.68 26.96 -3.49
C THR A 92 -15.28 26.89 -2.01
N ALA A 93 -15.48 25.74 -1.34
CA ALA A 93 -15.10 25.56 0.05
C ALA A 93 -13.59 25.28 0.20
N LYS A 94 -12.95 24.71 -0.83
CA LYS A 94 -11.51 24.38 -0.81
C LYS A 94 -10.68 25.58 -1.25
N LYS A 95 -9.68 25.94 -0.43
CA LYS A 95 -8.67 26.94 -0.83
C LYS A 95 -7.68 26.32 -1.81
N LEU A 96 -7.58 26.88 -3.01
CA LEU A 96 -6.61 26.47 -4.02
C LEU A 96 -5.23 27.05 -3.72
N GLN A 97 -4.18 26.25 -3.89
CA GLN A 97 -2.81 26.72 -3.77
C GLN A 97 -2.33 27.32 -5.10
N ARG A 98 -1.81 28.55 -5.05
CA ARG A 98 -1.32 29.28 -6.22
C ARG A 98 -0.29 28.48 -7.03
N LYS A 99 0.70 27.87 -6.34
CA LYS A 99 1.79 27.12 -6.98
C LYS A 99 1.31 25.97 -7.86
N SER A 100 0.25 25.27 -7.45
CA SER A 100 -0.32 24.16 -8.21
C SER A 100 -0.94 24.64 -9.52
N LEU A 101 -1.71 25.73 -9.44
CA LEU A 101 -2.41 26.30 -10.58
C LEU A 101 -1.44 26.94 -11.58
N GLU A 102 -0.40 27.62 -11.10
CA GLU A 102 0.67 28.20 -11.93
C GLU A 102 1.41 27.13 -12.72
N LYS A 103 1.75 26.00 -12.08
CA LYS A 103 2.41 24.86 -12.74
C LYS A 103 1.53 24.24 -13.83
N GLU A 104 0.24 24.04 -13.56
CA GLU A 104 -0.69 23.45 -14.52
C GLU A 104 -0.91 24.36 -15.73
N MET A 105 -1.09 25.67 -15.52
CA MET A 105 -1.31 26.64 -16.61
C MET A 105 -0.05 26.85 -17.45
N SER A 106 1.12 26.92 -16.82
CA SER A 106 2.40 26.97 -17.52
C SER A 106 2.65 25.72 -18.37
N SER A 107 2.28 24.53 -17.85
CA SER A 107 2.34 23.29 -18.63
C SER A 107 1.40 23.28 -19.84
N LEU A 108 0.35 24.11 -19.86
CA LEU A 108 -0.54 24.30 -21.01
C LEU A 108 -0.05 25.39 -21.97
N GLY A 109 1.10 26.01 -21.69
CA GLY A 109 1.70 27.06 -22.51
C GLY A 109 1.21 28.47 -22.20
N LEU A 110 0.49 28.68 -21.09
CA LEU A 110 0.09 30.02 -20.65
C LEU A 110 1.23 30.67 -19.84
N ASP A 111 1.57 31.90 -20.19
CA ASP A 111 2.53 32.68 -19.40
C ASP A 111 1.91 33.14 -18.08
N MET A 112 2.51 32.71 -16.98
CA MET A 112 2.10 33.03 -15.61
C MET A 112 3.15 33.88 -14.87
N ALA A 113 4.14 34.42 -15.58
CA ALA A 113 5.20 35.26 -15.02
C ALA A 113 4.70 36.65 -14.59
N ASP A 114 3.66 37.17 -15.25
CA ASP A 114 3.04 38.47 -14.95
C ASP A 114 2.15 38.40 -13.70
N LYS A 115 2.77 38.41 -12.52
CA LYS A 115 2.10 38.25 -11.22
C LYS A 115 1.19 39.43 -10.84
N ASP A 116 1.37 40.59 -11.46
CA ASP A 116 0.68 41.84 -11.09
C ASP A 116 -0.67 42.02 -11.82
N LYS A 117 -0.89 41.31 -12.94
CA LYS A 117 -2.16 41.32 -13.69
C LYS A 117 -3.13 40.21 -13.27
N THR A 118 -2.70 39.33 -12.37
CA THR A 118 -3.51 38.18 -11.94
C THR A 118 -4.41 38.56 -10.76
N HIS A 119 -5.68 38.13 -10.77
CA HIS A 119 -6.64 38.31 -9.68
C HIS A 119 -6.33 37.46 -8.42
N TYR A 120 -5.05 37.22 -8.10
CA TYR A 120 -4.72 36.59 -6.84
C TYR A 120 -5.00 37.57 -5.70
N ALA A 121 -5.86 37.17 -4.76
CA ALA A 121 -6.04 37.91 -3.53
C ALA A 121 -4.71 37.95 -2.77
N VAL A 122 -4.01 39.08 -2.84
CA VAL A 122 -2.78 39.31 -2.08
C VAL A 122 -3.14 39.15 -0.60
N GLN A 123 -2.39 38.30 0.12
CA GLN A 123 -2.48 38.17 1.57
C GLN A 123 -1.96 39.44 2.27
N ALA A 124 -2.54 40.61 1.99
CA ALA A 124 -2.21 41.86 2.67
C ALA A 124 -2.57 41.84 4.17
N ARG A 125 -3.23 40.77 4.65
CA ARG A 125 -3.76 40.64 6.02
C ARG A 125 -3.12 39.53 6.88
N SER A 126 -2.02 38.89 6.45
CA SER A 126 -1.39 37.81 7.25
C SER A 126 -0.42 38.31 8.32
N ARG A 127 0.14 39.52 8.18
CA ARG A 127 0.88 40.18 9.26
C ARG A 127 -0.11 40.89 10.16
N SER A 128 -0.56 40.22 11.21
CA SER A 128 -1.28 40.90 12.28
C SER A 128 -0.36 41.99 12.87
N LEU A 129 -0.86 43.22 12.96
CA LEU A 129 -0.25 44.25 13.81
C LEU A 129 -0.15 43.62 15.20
N GLN A 130 1.07 43.41 15.69
CA GLN A 130 1.32 42.69 16.94
C GLN A 130 0.68 43.44 18.11
N ARG A 131 -0.58 43.12 18.42
CA ARG A 131 -1.22 43.53 19.66
C ARG A 131 -0.63 42.65 20.76
N LYS A 132 0.09 43.28 21.70
CA LYS A 132 0.79 42.67 22.83
C LYS A 132 -0.03 41.56 23.50
N ARG A 133 0.23 40.30 23.13
CA ARG A 133 0.07 39.08 23.95
C ARG A 133 0.41 37.83 23.13
N LYS A 134 1.69 37.65 22.80
CA LYS A 134 2.30 36.34 22.52
C LYS A 134 3.79 36.38 22.87
N ARG A 135 4.07 36.75 24.11
CA ARG A 135 5.36 36.51 24.76
C ARG A 135 5.13 36.30 26.25
N ASP A 136 4.26 35.35 26.56
CA ASP A 136 4.30 34.69 27.87
C ASP A 136 5.07 33.39 27.66
N GLU A 137 5.94 33.09 28.62
CA GLU A 137 6.91 31.99 28.64
C GLU A 137 6.29 30.64 28.25
N SER A 138 7.13 29.75 27.73
CA SER A 138 6.82 28.40 27.28
C SER A 138 6.26 27.45 28.36
N GLU A 139 5.86 27.97 29.52
CA GLU A 139 5.14 27.24 30.55
C GLU A 139 3.74 27.84 30.76
N PRO A 140 2.68 27.01 30.81
CA PRO A 140 1.38 27.51 31.24
C PRO A 140 1.52 28.10 32.65
N PRO A 141 0.83 29.21 32.99
CA PRO A 141 0.95 29.79 34.32
C PRO A 141 0.62 28.72 35.36
N VAL A 142 1.55 28.52 36.29
CA VAL A 142 1.44 27.60 37.46
C VAL A 142 0.22 27.88 38.35
N SER A 143 -0.54 28.94 38.06
CA SER A 143 -1.85 29.19 38.65
C SER A 143 -2.94 28.38 37.95
N ALA A 144 -3.15 27.15 38.40
CA ALA A 144 -4.44 26.54 38.72
C ALA A 144 -5.73 27.09 38.04
N THR A 145 -5.75 27.34 36.74
CA THR A 145 -6.92 27.85 36.00
C THR A 145 -7.95 26.75 35.67
N ARG A 146 -7.96 25.69 36.48
CA ARG A 146 -9.10 24.76 36.61
C ARG A 146 -9.48 24.47 38.07
N ALA A 147 -9.26 25.42 38.98
CA ALA A 147 -9.62 25.25 40.39
C ALA A 147 -10.38 26.46 40.99
N ARG A 148 -11.09 27.26 40.18
CA ARG A 148 -12.04 28.27 40.70
C ARG A 148 -13.47 27.74 40.86
N SER A 149 -13.67 26.43 41.04
CA SER A 149 -15.01 25.89 41.34
C SER A 149 -15.09 24.71 42.31
N SER A 150 -14.01 24.35 43.02
CA SER A 150 -14.11 23.43 44.16
C SER A 150 -13.39 24.01 45.37
N SER A 151 -14.15 24.62 46.28
CA SER A 151 -13.67 25.05 47.60
C SER A 151 -13.09 23.91 48.47
N LYS A 152 -13.17 22.66 47.98
CA LYS A 152 -12.63 21.47 48.63
C LYS A 152 -11.47 20.89 47.84
N ALA A 153 -10.38 20.60 48.55
CA ALA A 153 -9.32 19.73 48.07
C ALA A 153 -9.91 18.38 47.63
N PRO A 154 -9.34 17.72 46.61
CA PRO A 154 -9.83 16.42 46.15
C PRO A 154 -9.72 15.38 47.27
N ARG A 155 -10.70 14.46 47.31
CA ARG A 155 -10.88 13.48 48.42
C ARG A 155 -9.67 12.56 48.64
N ASP A 156 -8.86 12.32 47.60
CA ASP A 156 -7.65 11.50 47.69
C ASP A 156 -6.46 12.23 48.34
N GLN A 157 -6.57 13.54 48.56
CA GLN A 157 -5.51 14.40 49.08
C GLN A 157 -5.90 15.10 50.39
N SER A 158 -7.18 15.36 50.62
CA SER A 158 -7.67 16.13 51.79
C SER A 158 -7.32 15.52 53.15
N GLY A 159 -7.05 14.21 53.22
CA GLY A 159 -6.66 13.50 54.45
C GLY A 159 -5.16 13.25 54.60
N MET A 160 -4.33 13.76 53.69
CA MET A 160 -2.88 13.52 53.68
C MET A 160 -2.11 14.81 53.94
N ARG A 161 -1.14 14.74 54.84
CA ARG A 161 -0.36 15.90 55.27
C ARG A 161 0.51 16.49 54.15
N ASP A 162 1.28 15.63 53.47
CA ASP A 162 2.30 16.04 52.49
C ASP A 162 2.16 15.31 51.15
N VAL A 163 2.65 15.92 50.06
CA VAL A 163 2.71 15.29 48.72
C VAL A 163 3.47 13.96 48.73
N LYS A 164 4.50 13.84 49.57
CA LYS A 164 5.26 12.58 49.77
C LYS A 164 4.36 11.47 50.30
N MET A 165 3.45 11.79 51.24
CA MET A 165 2.48 10.85 51.79
C MET A 165 1.42 10.45 50.75
N VAL A 166 0.92 11.42 49.95
CA VAL A 166 0.01 11.13 48.83
C VAL A 166 0.65 10.16 47.83
N LYS A 167 1.93 10.38 47.48
CA LYS A 167 2.69 9.47 46.60
C LYS A 167 2.84 8.07 47.21
N LYS A 168 3.09 7.98 48.52
CA LYS A 168 3.18 6.71 49.25
C LYS A 168 1.83 5.97 49.24
N ALA A 169 0.72 6.66 49.50
CA ALA A 169 -0.61 6.07 49.45
C ALA A 169 -0.97 5.56 48.05
N LYS A 170 -0.70 6.34 47.00
CA LYS A 170 -0.88 5.90 45.60
C LYS A 170 -0.06 4.66 45.26
N LYS A 171 1.15 4.53 45.82
CA LYS A 171 1.98 3.32 45.65
C LYS A 171 1.37 2.11 46.36
N ILE A 172 0.88 2.27 47.59
CA ILE A 172 0.21 1.21 48.35
C ILE A 172 -1.06 0.73 47.62
N MET A 173 -1.89 1.66 47.13
CA MET A 173 -3.08 1.36 46.33
C MET A 173 -2.75 0.56 45.06
N LYS A 174 -1.73 0.97 44.29
CA LYS A 174 -1.31 0.22 43.09
C LYS A 174 -0.80 -1.18 43.44
N ASN A 175 -0.12 -1.33 44.57
CA ASN A 175 0.37 -2.62 45.03
C ASN A 175 -0.77 -3.56 45.47
N SER A 176 -1.80 -3.06 46.16
CA SER A 176 -2.93 -3.89 46.59
C SER A 176 -3.75 -4.43 45.41
N GLN A 177 -3.85 -3.67 44.31
CA GLN A 177 -4.57 -4.07 43.10
C GLN A 177 -3.86 -5.18 42.30
N LYS A 178 -2.58 -5.50 42.56
CA LYS A 178 -1.82 -6.48 41.78
C LYS A 178 -2.46 -7.87 41.74
N LYS A 179 -3.02 -8.35 42.85
CA LYS A 179 -3.66 -9.67 42.93
C LYS A 179 -4.86 -9.75 41.99
N MET A 180 -5.70 -8.71 42.02
CA MET A 180 -6.89 -8.58 41.19
C MET A 180 -6.55 -8.49 39.70
N ASN A 181 -5.55 -7.67 39.36
CA ASN A 181 -5.07 -7.51 37.98
C ASN A 181 -4.48 -8.81 37.44
N ARG A 182 -3.78 -9.59 38.29
CA ARG A 182 -3.27 -10.92 37.91
C ARG A 182 -4.38 -11.91 37.55
N PHE A 183 -5.55 -11.81 38.19
CA PHE A 183 -6.72 -12.60 37.85
C PHE A 183 -7.58 -11.99 36.72
N GLY A 184 -7.14 -10.88 36.10
CA GLY A 184 -7.84 -10.25 34.98
C GLY A 184 -9.20 -9.63 35.34
N LYS A 185 -9.43 -9.28 36.61
CA LYS A 185 -10.69 -8.68 37.06
C LYS A 185 -10.86 -7.26 36.52
N LYS A 186 -12.10 -6.87 36.20
CA LYS A 186 -12.43 -5.55 35.64
C LYS A 186 -12.33 -4.40 36.65
N GLY A 187 -12.19 -4.71 37.94
CA GLY A 187 -12.10 -3.76 39.04
C GLY A 187 -12.49 -4.44 40.36
N GLU A 188 -12.45 -3.70 41.47
CA GLU A 188 -12.74 -4.26 42.81
C GLU A 188 -14.18 -4.78 42.95
N ALA A 189 -15.09 -4.26 42.13
CA ALA A 189 -16.49 -4.69 42.09
C ALA A 189 -16.68 -6.05 41.37
N ASP A 190 -15.71 -6.51 40.57
CA ASP A 190 -15.81 -7.74 39.78
C ASP A 190 -15.52 -8.98 40.64
N ARG A 191 -16.55 -9.39 41.39
CA ARG A 191 -16.55 -10.57 42.26
C ARG A 191 -17.34 -11.74 41.66
N HIS A 192 -17.48 -11.79 40.34
CA HIS A 192 -18.22 -12.86 39.66
C HIS A 192 -17.49 -14.22 39.81
N VAL A 193 -18.25 -15.24 40.20
CA VAL A 193 -17.81 -16.64 40.27
C VAL A 193 -18.36 -17.35 39.03
N PHE A 194 -17.47 -17.80 38.15
CA PHE A 194 -17.86 -18.52 36.94
C PHE A 194 -18.22 -19.97 37.27
N ASP A 195 -19.25 -20.48 36.60
CA ASP A 195 -19.53 -21.91 36.58
C ASP A 195 -18.60 -22.60 35.58
N LEU A 196 -17.46 -23.07 36.07
CA LEU A 196 -16.45 -23.75 35.25
C LEU A 196 -16.89 -25.17 34.82
N LYS A 197 -17.88 -25.75 35.50
CA LYS A 197 -18.31 -27.13 35.29
C LYS A 197 -19.84 -27.18 35.22
N PRO A 198 -20.43 -26.54 34.19
CA PRO A 198 -21.88 -26.44 34.11
C PRO A 198 -22.50 -27.81 33.89
N LYS A 199 -23.52 -28.12 34.71
CA LYS A 199 -24.13 -29.45 34.78
C LYS A 199 -24.65 -29.93 33.42
N HIS A 200 -25.24 -29.06 32.61
CA HIS A 200 -25.80 -29.44 31.30
C HIS A 200 -24.75 -29.88 30.27
N LEU A 201 -23.46 -29.61 30.51
CA LEU A 201 -22.36 -30.12 29.67
C LEU A 201 -21.79 -31.45 30.19
N LEU A 202 -21.79 -31.65 31.51
CA LEU A 202 -21.08 -32.75 32.18
C LEU A 202 -21.99 -33.88 32.67
N ALA A 203 -23.31 -33.66 32.71
CA ALA A 203 -24.29 -34.63 33.18
C ALA A 203 -25.26 -35.02 32.06
N GLY A 204 -25.64 -36.30 32.04
CA GLY A 204 -26.53 -36.87 31.03
C GLY A 204 -25.80 -37.53 29.86
N LYS A 205 -26.53 -38.30 29.06
CA LYS A 205 -26.05 -38.94 27.82
C LYS A 205 -27.04 -38.64 26.70
N ARG A 206 -26.55 -38.40 25.49
CA ARG A 206 -27.41 -38.20 24.31
C ARG A 206 -28.11 -39.51 23.96
N LYS A 207 -29.44 -39.49 23.89
CA LYS A 207 -30.27 -40.63 23.49
C LYS A 207 -30.71 -40.49 22.03
N SER A 208 -31.29 -41.54 21.46
CA SER A 208 -31.95 -41.48 20.15
C SER A 208 -33.24 -40.66 20.28
N GLY A 209 -33.38 -39.59 19.49
CA GLY A 209 -34.51 -38.65 19.54
C GLY A 209 -34.08 -37.18 19.66
N LYS A 210 -34.88 -36.37 20.36
CA LYS A 210 -34.63 -34.93 20.56
C LYS A 210 -33.36 -34.68 21.39
N THR A 211 -32.65 -33.62 21.06
CA THR A 211 -31.35 -33.28 21.66
C THR A 211 -31.39 -31.89 22.29
N ASP A 212 -30.66 -31.71 23.39
CA ASP A 212 -30.70 -30.48 24.20
C ASP A 212 -30.02 -29.26 23.54
N ARG A 213 -29.14 -29.51 22.56
CA ARG A 213 -28.48 -28.49 21.75
C ARG A 213 -28.62 -28.80 20.26
N ARG A 214 -28.60 -27.74 19.45
CA ARG A 214 -28.62 -27.82 17.99
C ARG A 214 -27.33 -28.41 17.45
#